data_AF-A0A8S3EWL3-F1
#
_entry.id   AF-A0A8S3EWL3-F1
#
_cell.length_a   1.000
_cell.length_b   1.000
_cell.length_c   1.000
_cell.angle_alpha   90.00
_cell.angle_beta   90.00
_cell.angle_gamma   90.00
#
_symmetry.space_group_name_H-M   'P 1'
#
loop_
_entity.id
_entity.type
_entity.pdbx_description
1 polymer ?
#
loop_
_entity_poly.entity_id
_entity_poly.type
_entity_poly.pdbx_seq_one_letter_code
_entity_poly.pdbx_strand_id
1 'polypeptide(L)' 'MLPQEESLDILIEFLLQYGYQKVQNIPIDIIRKLALIVIKENVFVYEKKFYRQVIGGA' A
#
# COMPACT_ATOMS: atom_id res chain seq x y z
N MET A 1 1.00 -5.93 17.40
CA MET A 1 0.68 -5.23 16.13
C MET A 1 0.60 -6.28 15.04
N LEU A 2 -0.41 -6.22 14.17
CA LEU A 2 -0.43 -7.05 12.96
C LEU A 2 0.76 -6.67 12.07
N PRO A 3 1.44 -7.64 11.44
CA PRO A 3 2.40 -7.37 10.37
C PRO A 3 1.77 -6.48 9.29
N GLN A 4 2.58 -5.60 8.70
CA GLN A 4 2.11 -4.65 7.69
C GLN A 4 1.58 -5.35 6.43
N GLU A 5 2.18 -6.49 6.05
CA GLU A 5 1.70 -7.33 4.95
C GLU A 5 0.33 -7.94 5.25
N GLU A 6 0.15 -8.53 6.43
CA GLU A 6 -1.14 -9.09 6.87
C GLU A 6 -2.24 -8.02 6.96
N SER A 7 -1.89 -6.82 7.40
CA SER A 7 -2.82 -5.69 7.47
C SER A 7 -3.29 -5.24 6.09
N LEU A 8 -2.37 -5.25 5.10
CA LEU A 8 -2.72 -4.92 3.73
C LEU A 8 -3.63 -5.99 3.13
N ASP A 9 -3.36 -7.27 3.38
CA ASP A 9 -4.17 -8.36 2.85
C ASP A 9 -5.61 -8.32 3.39
N ILE A 10 -5.78 -8.08 4.69
CA ILE A 10 -7.12 -7.89 5.31
C ILE A 10 -7.87 -6.72 4.67
N LEU A 11 -7.20 -5.60 4.40
CA LEU A 11 -7.82 -4.44 3.74
C LEU A 11 -8.29 -4.80 2.32
N ILE A 12 -7.49 -5.54 1.57
CA ILE A 12 -7.82 -5.96 0.21
C ILE A 12 -9.02 -6.90 0.22
N GLU A 13 -9.05 -7.88 1.12
CA GLU A 13 -10.17 -8.80 1.29
C GLU A 13 -11.46 -8.06 1.66
N PHE A 14 -11.38 -7.12 2.61
CA PHE A 14 -12.50 -6.27 2.98
C PHE A 14 -13.05 -5.50 1.77
N LEU A 15 -12.20 -4.82 1.00
CA LEU A 15 -12.65 -4.07 -0.17
C LEU A 15 -13.33 -4.97 -1.21
N LEU A 16 -12.77 -6.15 -1.48
CA LEU A 16 -13.36 -7.12 -2.40
C LEU A 16 -14.71 -7.64 -1.91
N GLN A 17 -14.85 -7.92 -0.62
CA GLN A 17 -16.10 -8.40 -0.01
C GLN A 17 -17.25 -7.39 -0.18
N TYR A 18 -16.95 -6.09 -0.13
CA TYR A 18 -17.93 -5.02 -0.33
C TYR A 18 -18.10 -4.61 -1.80
N GLY A 19 -17.57 -5.40 -2.74
CA GLY A 19 -17.76 -5.21 -4.18
C GLY A 19 -16.85 -4.15 -4.81
N TYR A 20 -15.86 -3.63 -4.09
CA TYR A 20 -14.84 -2.77 -4.69
C TYR A 20 -13.89 -3.66 -5.49
N GLN A 21 -13.79 -3.42 -6.80
CA GLN A 21 -12.79 -4.06 -7.67
C GLN A 21 -11.67 -3.08 -8.07
N LYS A 22 -11.93 -1.78 -7.96
CA LYS A 22 -11.02 -0.69 -8.31
C LYS A 22 -11.32 0.56 -7.49
N VAL A 23 -10.31 1.39 -7.25
CA VAL A 23 -10.42 2.72 -6.63
C VAL A 23 -9.91 3.75 -7.62
N GLN A 24 -10.71 4.77 -7.94
CA GLN A 24 -10.34 5.80 -8.93
C GLN A 24 -9.83 5.21 -10.27
N ASN A 25 -10.51 4.17 -10.77
CA ASN A 25 -10.12 3.39 -11.96
C ASN A 25 -8.82 2.57 -11.85
N ILE A 26 -8.17 2.51 -10.70
CA ILE A 26 -7.00 1.66 -10.45
C ILE A 26 -7.48 0.33 -9.85
N PRO A 27 -7.21 -0.82 -10.50
CA PRO A 27 -7.55 -2.13 -9.96
C PRO A 27 -6.93 -2.37 -8.57
N ILE A 28 -7.66 -3.06 -7.70
CA ILE A 28 -7.22 -3.31 -6.32
C ILE A 28 -5.92 -4.13 -6.25
N ASP A 29 -5.68 -5.05 -7.19
CA ASP A 29 -4.43 -5.81 -7.26
C ASP A 29 -3.23 -4.91 -7.56
N ILE A 30 -3.41 -3.87 -8.38
CA ILE A 30 -2.39 -2.85 -8.65
C ILE A 30 -2.14 -2.00 -7.40
N ILE A 31 -3.20 -1.60 -6.68
CA ILE A 31 -3.09 -0.87 -5.41
C ILE A 31 -2.32 -1.70 -4.39
N ARG A 32 -2.61 -3.01 -4.26
CA ARG A 32 -1.88 -3.93 -3.39
C ARG A 32 -0.39 -3.96 -3.71
N LYS A 33 -0.03 -4.11 -5.00
CA LYS A 33 1.37 -4.12 -5.45
C LYS A 33 2.08 -2.80 -5.13
N LEU A 34 1.44 -1.67 -5.37
CA LEU A 34 2.00 -0.35 -5.06
C LEU A 34 2.19 -0.15 -3.55
N ALA A 35 1.19 -0.53 -2.74
CA ALA A 35 1.26 -0.45 -1.28
C ALA A 35 2.40 -1.33 -0.73
N LEU A 36 2.60 -2.54 -1.27
CA LEU A 36 3.72 -3.41 -0.90
C LEU A 36 5.07 -2.75 -1.17
N ILE A 37 5.24 -2.05 -2.29
CA ILE A 37 6.50 -1.33 -2.60
C ILE A 37 6.75 -0.25 -1.54
N VAL A 38 5.71 0.52 -1.19
CA VAL A 38 5.82 1.57 -0.16
C VAL A 38 6.22 0.99 1.18
N ILE A 39 5.59 -0.12 1.58
CA ILE A 39 5.85 -0.80 2.85
C ILE A 39 7.27 -1.39 2.91
N LYS A 40 7.69 -2.12 1.85
CA LYS A 40 8.97 -2.84 1.83
C LYS A 40 10.17 -1.93 1.67
N GLU A 41 10.09 -1.01 0.72
CA GLU A 41 11.21 -0.14 0.36
C GLU A 41 11.21 1.15 1.18
N ASN A 42 10.11 1.43 1.89
CA ASN A 42 9.87 2.68 2.60
C ASN A 42 9.97 3.91 1.67
N VAL A 43 9.42 3.76 0.45
CA VAL A 43 9.47 4.78 -0.61
C VAL A 43 8.06 5.20 -1.02
N PHE A 44 7.85 6.48 -1.34
CA PHE A 44 6.56 6.98 -1.80
C PHE A 44 6.72 8.18 -2.73
N VAL A 45 5.68 8.46 -3.51
CA VAL A 45 5.62 9.64 -4.39
C VAL A 45 4.66 10.67 -3.79
N TYR A 46 5.12 11.92 -3.70
CA TYR A 46 4.30 13.05 -3.26
C TYR A 46 4.64 14.29 -4.09
N GLU A 47 3.64 15.05 -4.55
CA GLU A 47 3.85 16.24 -5.41
C GLU A 47 4.83 16.03 -6.58
N LYS A 48 4.72 14.88 -7.27
CA LYS A 48 5.61 14.47 -8.38
C LYS A 48 7.09 14.31 -8.01
N LYS A 49 7.41 14.19 -6.72
CA LYS A 49 8.75 13.88 -6.20
C LYS A 49 8.75 12.50 -5.56
N PHE A 50 9.88 11.82 -5.66
CA PHE A 50 10.11 10.51 -5.05
C PHE A 50 10.82 10.70 -3.71
N TYR A 51 10.28 10.08 -2.65
CA TYR A 51 10.80 10.14 -1.30
C TYR A 51 11.16 8.74 -0.83
N ARG A 52 12.22 8.64 -0.03
CA ARG A 52 12.57 7.44 0.73
C ARG A 52 12.69 7.83 2.19
N GLN A 53 11.87 7.23 3.04
CA GLN A 53 11.99 7.43 4.47
C GLN A 53 13.19 6.62 4.97
N VAL A 54 14.22 7.33 5.42
CA VAL A 54 15.37 6.74 6.09
C VAL A 54 14.97 6.54 7.56
N ILE A 55 14.98 5.29 8.03
CA ILE A 55 14.80 5.00 9.45
C ILE A 55 16.08 5.46 10.14
N GLY A 56 16.06 6.67 10.73
CA GLY A 56 17.15 7.13 11.57
C GLY A 56 17.18 6.32 12.85
N GLY A 57 18.25 5.53 13.04
CA GLY A 57 18.53 4.90 14.33
C GLY A 57 18.87 5.96 15.36
N ALA A 58 18.19 5.91 16.51
CA ALA A 58 18.65 6.59 17.72
C ALA A 58 19.88 5.88 18.28
#